data_AF-A0A2E7CDF8-F1
#
_entry.id   AF-A0A2E7CDF8-F1
#
_cell.length_a   1.000
_cell.length_b   1.000
_cell.length_c   1.000
_cell.angle_alpha   90.00
_cell.angle_beta   90.00
_cell.angle_gamma   90.00
#
_symmetry.space_group_name_H-M   'P 1'
#
loop_
_entity.id
_entity.type
_entity.pdbx_description
1 polymer ?
#
loop_
_entity_poly.entity_id
_entity_poly.type
_entity_poly.pdbx_seq_one_letter_code
_entity_poly.pdbx_strand_id
1 'polypeptide(L)'
;MVQSPMWFNRLAPRGSLLRYGVAGLFNTAVFAVLLVALGWLGDVTRDQSEAWAVVWGIAWMGSSGVAHWVHRVFSFTPSTNLTYSMSTALPIYTLAFIGSSATFGVILEFTAWYLWFVTLLNTGAWGITQWLLNRTVIFRHDRAVRLARAQEE
;
A
#
# COMPACT_ATOMS: atom_id res chain seq x y z
N MET A 1 -7.04 14.51 14.64
CA MET A 1 -6.04 14.36 13.54
C MET A 1 -4.68 14.12 14.17
N VAL A 2 -3.96 13.06 13.79
CA VAL A 2 -2.57 12.89 14.24
C VAL A 2 -1.74 14.02 13.62
N GLN A 3 -1.26 14.95 14.44
CA GLN A 3 -0.43 16.06 13.98
C GLN A 3 1.01 15.59 13.89
N SER A 4 1.53 15.50 12.66
CA SER A 4 2.96 15.23 12.46
C SER A 4 3.78 16.48 12.80
N PRO A 5 5.01 16.34 13.31
CA PRO A 5 5.89 17.48 13.57
C PRO A 5 6.08 18.37 12.35
N MET A 6 6.24 19.68 12.56
CA MET A 6 6.38 20.66 11.46
C MET A 6 7.54 20.33 10.52
N TRP A 7 8.67 19.86 11.05
CA TRP A 7 9.83 19.47 10.24
C TRP A 7 9.49 18.33 9.27
N PHE A 8 8.67 17.37 9.71
CA PHE A 8 8.27 16.24 8.88
C PHE A 8 7.27 16.66 7.80
N ASN A 9 6.37 17.60 8.12
CA ASN A 9 5.45 18.16 7.12
C ASN A 9 6.19 18.92 6.00
N ARG A 10 7.35 19.52 6.30
CA ARG A 10 8.20 20.17 5.29
C ARG A 10 8.94 19.16 4.42
N LEU A 11 9.55 18.14 5.04
CA LEU A 11 10.33 17.12 4.32
C LEU A 11 9.44 16.17 3.49
N ALA A 12 8.33 15.74 4.06
CA ALA A 12 7.42 14.76 3.47
C ALA A 12 6.00 15.30 3.57
N PRO A 13 5.57 16.25 2.72
CA PRO A 13 4.22 16.81 2.77
C PRO A 13 3.16 15.75 2.45
N ARG A 14 1.89 16.02 2.79
CA ARG A 14 0.78 15.15 2.38
C ARG A 14 0.73 15.04 0.85
N GLY A 15 0.43 13.85 0.36
CA GLY A 15 0.46 13.52 -1.05
C GLY A 15 1.85 13.19 -1.61
N SER A 16 2.94 13.43 -0.87
CA SER A 16 4.29 13.10 -1.33
C SER A 16 4.54 11.59 -1.37
N LEU A 17 5.39 11.16 -2.30
CA LEU A 17 5.84 9.78 -2.40
C LEU A 17 6.63 9.35 -1.16
N LEU A 18 7.42 10.25 -0.55
CA LEU A 18 8.17 9.97 0.67
C LEU A 18 7.25 9.63 1.85
N ARG A 19 6.22 10.47 2.10
CA ARG A 19 5.24 10.18 3.17
C ARG A 19 4.46 8.90 2.89
N TYR A 20 4.18 8.63 1.62
CA TYR A 20 3.56 7.37 1.20
C TYR A 20 4.46 6.17 1.50
N GLY A 21 5.76 6.25 1.17
CA GLY A 21 6.74 5.21 1.45
C GLY A 21 6.89 4.91 2.95
N VAL A 22 6.91 5.94 3.80
CA VAL A 22 6.94 5.75 5.28
C VAL A 22 5.72 4.97 5.76
N ALA A 23 4.53 5.31 5.28
CA ALA A 23 3.32 4.54 5.59
C ALA A 23 3.36 3.12 5.00
N GLY A 24 3.97 2.95 3.82
CA GLY A 24 4.19 1.65 3.20
C GLY A 24 5.09 0.75 4.06
N LEU A 25 6.21 1.27 4.58
CA LEU A 25 7.09 0.53 5.49
C LEU A 25 6.38 0.09 6.76
N PHE A 26 5.58 0.99 7.35
CA PHE A 26 4.72 0.64 8.48
C PHE A 26 3.76 -0.50 8.14
N ASN A 27 3.09 -0.42 6.98
CA ASN A 27 2.18 -1.47 6.54
C ASN A 27 2.88 -2.81 6.27
N THR A 28 4.09 -2.80 5.73
CA THR A 28 4.89 -4.01 5.54
C THR A 28 5.19 -4.70 6.88
N ALA A 29 5.48 -3.92 7.93
CA ALA A 29 5.64 -4.47 9.27
C ALA A 29 4.34 -5.10 9.80
N VAL A 30 3.19 -4.43 9.60
CA VAL A 30 1.87 -4.98 9.95
C VAL A 30 1.60 -6.29 9.20
N PHE A 31 1.85 -6.33 7.89
CA PHE A 31 1.71 -7.54 7.09
C PHE A 31 2.59 -8.67 7.62
N ALA A 32 3.87 -8.41 7.92
CA ALA A 32 4.78 -9.42 8.46
C ALA A 32 4.30 -9.98 9.80
N VAL A 33 3.80 -9.12 10.69
CA VAL A 33 3.21 -9.54 11.97
C VAL A 33 1.98 -10.41 11.75
N LEU A 34 1.06 -10.01 10.86
CA LEU A 34 -0.13 -10.80 10.53
C LEU A 34 0.23 -12.15 9.93
N LEU A 35 1.19 -12.18 9.01
CA LEU A 35 1.64 -13.40 8.34
C LEU A 35 2.18 -14.42 9.35
N VAL A 36 3.05 -13.97 10.26
CA VAL A 36 3.62 -14.83 11.31
C VAL A 36 2.53 -15.28 12.29
N ALA A 37 1.70 -14.35 12.77
CA ALA A 37 0.65 -14.66 13.73
C ALA A 37 -0.37 -15.67 13.16
N LEU A 38 -0.82 -15.48 11.93
CA LEU A 38 -1.76 -16.39 11.26
C LEU A 38 -1.14 -17.75 10.98
N GLY A 39 0.13 -17.80 10.56
CA GLY A 39 0.86 -19.07 10.37
C GLY A 39 0.96 -19.85 11.69
N TRP A 40 1.24 -19.17 12.79
CA TRP A 40 1.31 -19.79 14.13
C TRP A 40 -0.06 -20.25 14.63
N LEU A 41 -1.09 -19.42 14.48
CA LEU A 41 -2.46 -19.75 14.90
C LEU A 41 -3.06 -20.89 14.09
N GLY A 42 -2.65 -21.03 12.83
CA GLY A 42 -3.10 -22.10 11.93
C GLY A 42 -2.24 -23.36 11.97
N ASP A 43 -1.22 -23.44 12.83
CA ASP A 43 -0.24 -24.54 12.88
C ASP A 43 0.38 -24.87 11.51
N VAL A 44 0.63 -23.83 10.70
CA VAL A 44 1.08 -24.01 9.32
C VAL A 44 2.59 -24.24 9.28
N THR A 45 2.99 -25.43 8.85
CA THR A 45 4.40 -25.81 8.73
C THR A 45 5.00 -25.34 7.40
N ARG A 46 6.33 -25.30 7.30
CA ARG A 46 7.04 -24.72 6.15
C ARG A 46 6.81 -25.45 4.81
N ASP A 47 6.48 -26.73 4.88
CA ASP A 47 6.23 -27.61 3.74
C ASP A 47 4.82 -27.46 3.15
N GLN A 48 3.90 -26.80 3.87
CA GLN A 48 2.51 -26.61 3.46
C GLN A 48 2.32 -25.36 2.59
N SER A 49 2.87 -25.37 1.38
CA SER A 49 2.84 -24.23 0.45
C SER A 49 1.43 -23.68 0.17
N GLU A 50 0.43 -24.55 0.02
CA GLU A 50 -0.96 -24.14 -0.22
C GLU A 50 -1.56 -23.41 0.98
N ALA A 51 -1.30 -23.90 2.20
CA ALA A 51 -1.73 -23.24 3.42
C ALA A 51 -1.04 -21.89 3.61
N TRP A 52 0.26 -21.77 3.29
CA TRP A 52 0.97 -20.50 3.29
C TRP A 52 0.40 -19.50 2.29
N ALA A 53 -0.08 -19.94 1.12
CA ALA A 53 -0.75 -19.06 0.16
C ALA A 53 -2.05 -18.49 0.74
N VAL A 54 -2.84 -19.30 1.46
CA VAL A 54 -4.06 -18.85 2.15
C VAL A 54 -3.71 -17.86 3.27
N VAL A 55 -2.74 -18.20 4.14
CA VAL A 55 -2.27 -17.32 5.21
C VAL A 55 -1.76 -15.99 4.67
N TRP A 56 -1.00 -16.02 3.58
CA TRP A 56 -0.52 -14.85 2.86
C TRP A 56 -1.68 -13.98 2.37
N GLY A 57 -2.69 -14.58 1.73
CA GLY A 57 -3.86 -13.86 1.23
C GLY A 57 -4.67 -13.18 2.33
N ILE A 58 -4.87 -13.84 3.47
CA ILE A 58 -5.56 -13.28 4.63
C ILE A 58 -4.75 -12.14 5.25
N ALA A 59 -3.43 -12.33 5.44
CA ALA A 59 -2.54 -11.30 5.96
C ALA A 59 -2.50 -10.06 5.04
N TRP A 60 -2.48 -10.28 3.72
CA TRP A 60 -2.54 -9.22 2.72
C TRP A 60 -3.86 -8.44 2.80
N MET A 61 -5.00 -9.13 2.92
CA MET A 61 -6.30 -8.48 3.02
C MET A 61 -6.45 -7.68 4.32
N GLY A 62 -6.01 -8.24 5.45
CA GLY A 62 -6.01 -7.56 6.74
C GLY A 62 -5.12 -6.32 6.77
N SER A 63 -3.87 -6.46 6.32
CA SER A 63 -2.94 -5.32 6.22
C SER A 63 -3.42 -4.28 5.20
N SER A 64 -4.05 -4.66 4.09
CA SER A 64 -4.61 -3.71 3.12
C SER A 64 -5.66 -2.77 3.73
N GLY A 65 -6.49 -3.29 4.66
CA GLY A 65 -7.41 -2.46 5.43
C GLY A 65 -6.70 -1.44 6.31
N VAL A 66 -5.62 -1.86 6.98
CA VAL A 66 -4.78 -0.99 7.80
C VAL A 66 -4.08 0.07 6.93
N ALA A 67 -3.44 -0.33 5.83
CA ALA A 67 -2.83 0.57 4.85
C ALA A 67 -3.81 1.63 4.36
N HIS A 68 -5.04 1.23 4.01
CA HIS A 68 -6.05 2.15 3.54
C HIS A 68 -6.32 3.26 4.56
N TRP A 69 -6.53 2.86 5.81
CA TRP A 69 -6.78 3.79 6.91
C TRP A 69 -5.58 4.71 7.16
N VAL A 70 -4.37 4.14 7.24
CA VAL A 70 -3.13 4.89 7.44
C VAL A 70 -2.94 5.90 6.32
N HIS A 71 -3.06 5.50 5.06
CA HIS A 71 -2.91 6.42 3.94
C HIS A 71 -3.98 7.52 3.93
N ARG A 72 -5.22 7.20 4.31
CA ARG A 72 -6.33 8.16 4.41
C ARG A 72 -6.09 9.22 5.47
N VAL A 73 -5.51 8.86 6.62
CA VAL A 73 -5.33 9.77 7.77
C VAL A 73 -3.96 10.45 7.75
N PHE A 74 -2.92 9.73 7.35
CA PHE A 74 -1.53 10.19 7.41
C PHE A 74 -1.04 10.70 6.07
N SER A 75 -1.11 9.87 5.02
CA SER A 75 -0.45 10.16 3.73
C SER A 75 -1.17 11.19 2.87
N PHE A 76 -2.50 11.16 2.80
CA PHE A 76 -3.29 12.00 1.90
C PHE A 76 -4.32 12.85 2.64
N THR A 77 -4.74 13.94 2.01
CA THR A 77 -5.95 14.68 2.37
C THR A 77 -7.07 14.19 1.44
N PRO A 78 -8.04 13.39 1.91
CA PRO A 78 -9.08 12.86 1.06
C PRO A 78 -10.16 13.91 0.75
N SER A 79 -10.61 13.99 -0.52
CA SER A 79 -11.85 14.68 -0.90
C SER A 79 -13.04 13.73 -1.06
N THR A 80 -12.84 12.45 -0.70
CA THR A 80 -13.81 11.36 -0.85
C THR A 80 -14.28 10.88 0.52
N ASN A 81 -15.53 10.42 0.61
CA ASN A 81 -16.03 9.77 1.82
C ASN A 81 -15.42 8.37 1.99
N LEU A 82 -15.68 7.71 3.14
CA LEU A 82 -15.09 6.40 3.43
C LEU A 82 -15.62 5.34 2.45
N THR A 83 -16.93 5.30 2.24
CA THR A 83 -17.61 4.35 1.34
C THR A 83 -16.99 4.35 -0.05
N TYR A 84 -16.88 5.51 -0.69
CA TYR A 84 -16.25 5.67 -2.00
C TYR A 84 -14.81 5.17 -1.99
N SER A 85 -14.00 5.64 -1.03
CA SER A 85 -12.59 5.27 -0.99
C SER A 85 -12.38 3.77 -0.82
N MET A 86 -13.20 3.10 0.00
CA MET A 86 -13.08 1.66 0.25
C MET A 86 -13.56 0.86 -0.95
N SER A 87 -14.70 1.22 -1.54
CA SER A 87 -15.25 0.53 -2.71
C SER A 87 -14.34 0.65 -3.94
N THR A 88 -13.64 1.78 -4.08
CA THR A 88 -12.68 2.01 -5.16
C THR A 88 -11.32 1.41 -4.85
N ALA A 89 -10.90 1.39 -3.58
CA ALA A 89 -9.64 0.79 -3.17
C ALA A 89 -9.60 -0.72 -3.37
N LEU A 90 -10.69 -1.43 -3.03
CA LEU A 90 -10.73 -2.89 -3.12
C LEU A 90 -10.33 -3.44 -4.51
N PRO A 91 -10.97 -3.05 -5.63
CA PRO A 91 -10.56 -3.54 -6.95
C PRO A 91 -9.16 -3.07 -7.35
N ILE A 92 -8.78 -1.83 -7.00
CA ILE A 92 -7.45 -1.30 -7.34
C ILE A 92 -6.34 -2.06 -6.61
N TYR A 93 -6.50 -2.29 -5.31
CA TYR A 93 -5.51 -3.02 -4.50
C TYR A 93 -5.39 -4.46 -4.97
N THR A 94 -6.51 -5.12 -5.29
CA THR A 94 -6.50 -6.47 -5.86
C THR A 94 -5.77 -6.52 -7.20
N LEU A 95 -6.02 -5.56 -8.09
CA LEU A 95 -5.31 -5.48 -9.37
C LEU A 95 -3.81 -5.26 -9.18
N ALA A 96 -3.42 -4.39 -8.25
CA ALA A 96 -2.01 -4.16 -7.95
C ALA A 96 -1.34 -5.39 -7.34
N PHE A 97 -2.05 -6.15 -6.51
CA PHE A 97 -1.54 -7.40 -5.97
C PHE A 97 -1.32 -8.46 -7.06
N ILE A 98 -2.33 -8.72 -7.88
CA ILE A 98 -2.25 -9.70 -8.97
C ILE A 98 -1.17 -9.27 -9.96
N GLY A 99 -1.21 -8.00 -10.37
CA GLY A 99 -0.25 -7.42 -11.31
C GLY A 99 1.18 -7.52 -10.81
N SER A 100 1.44 -7.13 -9.57
CA SER A 100 2.76 -7.22 -8.94
C SER A 100 3.28 -8.65 -8.84
N SER A 101 2.40 -9.61 -8.53
CA SER A 101 2.76 -11.02 -8.46
C SER A 101 3.09 -11.59 -9.83
N ALA A 102 2.27 -11.27 -10.84
CA ALA A 102 2.48 -11.70 -12.21
C ALA A 102 3.76 -11.12 -12.81
N THR A 103 4.00 -9.81 -12.67
CA THR A 103 5.22 -9.18 -13.20
C THR A 103 6.47 -9.68 -12.50
N PHE A 104 6.41 -9.96 -11.19
CA PHE A 104 7.53 -10.58 -10.48
C PHE A 104 7.87 -11.96 -11.04
N GLY A 105 6.87 -12.83 -11.23
CA GLY A 105 7.06 -14.15 -11.82
C GLY A 105 7.66 -14.10 -13.22
N VAL A 106 7.12 -13.24 -14.08
CA VAL A 106 7.63 -13.03 -15.45
C VAL A 106 9.08 -12.55 -15.44
N ILE A 107 9.45 -11.57 -14.62
CA ILE A 107 10.84 -11.08 -14.58
C ILE A 107 11.81 -12.19 -14.18
N LEU A 108 11.42 -13.05 -13.22
CA LEU A 108 12.26 -14.17 -12.79
C LEU A 108 12.40 -15.26 -13.85
N GLU A 109 11.43 -15.41 -14.75
CA GLU A 109 11.51 -16.36 -15.86
C GLU A 109 12.51 -15.91 -16.94
N PHE A 110 12.60 -14.60 -17.19
CA PHE A 110 13.42 -14.04 -18.27
C PHE A 110 14.74 -13.42 -17.83
N THR A 111 15.08 -13.46 -16.54
CA THR A 111 16.33 -12.87 -16.03
C THR A 111 17.00 -13.76 -14.99
N ALA A 112 18.34 -13.78 -15.00
CA ALA A 112 19.15 -14.33 -13.91
C ALA A 112 19.61 -13.24 -12.93
N TRP A 113 18.86 -12.13 -12.87
CA TRP A 113 19.22 -11.00 -12.03
C TRP A 113 19.13 -11.37 -10.56
N TYR A 114 19.91 -10.66 -9.74
CA TYR A 114 19.88 -10.83 -8.30
C TYR A 114 18.44 -10.67 -7.77
N LEU A 115 17.93 -11.70 -7.08
CA LEU A 115 16.53 -11.80 -6.65
C LEU A 115 16.04 -10.55 -5.92
N TRP A 116 16.86 -9.99 -5.03
CA TRP A 116 16.51 -8.81 -4.26
C TRP A 116 16.48 -7.54 -5.10
N PHE A 117 17.26 -7.48 -6.18
CA PHE A 117 17.19 -6.38 -7.14
C PHE A 117 15.87 -6.43 -7.93
N VAL A 118 15.46 -7.60 -8.41
CA VAL A 118 14.16 -7.80 -9.07
C VAL A 118 13.01 -7.46 -8.12
N THR A 119 13.12 -7.88 -6.86
CA THR A 119 12.13 -7.56 -5.82
C THR A 119 12.01 -6.06 -5.63
N LEU A 120 13.13 -5.34 -5.50
CA LEU A 120 13.14 -3.89 -5.33
C LEU A 120 12.52 -3.18 -6.52
N LEU A 121 12.85 -3.58 -7.75
CA LEU A 121 12.29 -2.99 -8.97
C LEU A 121 10.78 -3.21 -9.06
N ASN A 122 10.32 -4.45 -8.86
CA ASN A 122 8.91 -4.80 -8.96
C ASN A 122 8.08 -4.08 -7.88
N THR A 123 8.51 -4.17 -6.62
CA THR A 123 7.84 -3.48 -5.50
C THR A 123 7.89 -1.96 -5.65
N GLY A 124 9.00 -1.40 -6.15
CA GLY A 124 9.14 0.03 -6.40
C GLY A 124 8.18 0.53 -7.49
N ALA A 125 8.14 -0.17 -8.63
CA ALA A 125 7.25 0.17 -9.74
C ALA A 125 5.78 0.12 -9.32
N TRP A 126 5.35 -0.97 -8.68
CA TRP A 126 3.98 -1.11 -8.19
C TRP A 126 3.67 -0.16 -7.03
N GLY A 127 4.65 0.15 -6.18
CA GLY A 127 4.51 1.14 -5.13
C GLY A 127 4.24 2.55 -5.66
N ILE A 128 4.93 2.95 -6.75
CA ILE A 128 4.69 4.23 -7.44
C ILE A 128 3.31 4.24 -8.12
N THR A 129 2.96 3.16 -8.83
CA THR A 129 1.62 3.02 -9.44
C THR A 129 0.52 3.12 -8.40
N GLN A 130 0.66 2.41 -7.27
CA GLN A 130 -0.30 2.45 -6.19
C GLN A 130 -0.38 3.84 -5.55
N TRP A 131 0.75 4.52 -5.36
CA TRP A 131 0.78 5.90 -4.88
C TRP A 131 -0.01 6.84 -5.81
N LEU A 132 0.20 6.74 -7.13
CA LEU A 132 -0.53 7.53 -8.12
C LEU A 132 -2.04 7.29 -8.06
N LEU A 133 -2.47 6.03 -8.00
CA LEU A 133 -3.89 5.66 -7.93
C LEU A 133 -4.52 6.09 -6.61
N ASN A 134 -3.79 5.98 -5.49
CA ASN A 134 -4.27 6.46 -4.19
C ASN A 134 -4.46 7.97 -4.22
N ARG A 135 -3.47 8.70 -4.77
CA ARG A 135 -3.49 10.16 -4.87
C ARG A 135 -4.61 10.67 -5.77
N THR A 136 -4.81 10.05 -6.93
CA THR A 136 -5.67 10.60 -7.99
C THR A 136 -7.09 10.03 -7.99
N VAL A 137 -7.24 8.73 -7.70
CA VAL A 137 -8.51 7.99 -7.84
C VAL A 137 -9.16 7.75 -6.48
N ILE A 138 -8.47 7.10 -5.55
CA ILE A 138 -9.08 6.64 -4.29
C ILE A 138 -9.37 7.81 -3.34
N PHE A 139 -8.33 8.60 -3.03
CA PHE A 139 -8.45 9.73 -2.10
C PHE A 139 -8.71 11.06 -2.82
N ARG A 140 -8.42 11.12 -4.13
CA ARG A 140 -8.55 12.33 -4.96
C ARG A 140 -7.92 13.54 -4.25
N HIS A 141 -6.68 13.36 -3.79
CA HIS A 141 -5.95 14.32 -2.98
C HIS A 141 -5.77 15.66 -3.70
N ASP A 142 -5.39 15.64 -4.98
CA ASP A 142 -5.17 16.87 -5.75
C ASP A 142 -6.46 17.67 -5.93
N ARG A 143 -7.63 17.01 -5.97
CA ARG A 143 -8.92 17.69 -5.94
C ARG A 143 -9.16 18.38 -4.59
N ALA A 144 -8.82 17.74 -3.48
CA ALA A 144 -8.94 18.34 -2.15
C ALA A 144 -8.08 19.61 -2.05
N VAL A 145 -6.84 19.55 -2.52
CA VAL A 145 -5.92 20.69 -2.51
C VAL A 145 -6.44 21.85 -3.36
N ARG A 146 -6.99 21.57 -4.55
CA ARG A 146 -7.58 22.61 -5.40
C ARG A 146 -8.80 23.28 -4.76
N LEU A 147 -9.70 22.49 -4.15
CA LEU A 147 -10.89 23.03 -3.50
C LEU A 147 -10.55 23.92 -2.30
N ALA A 148 -9.54 23.56 -1.51
CA ALA A 148 -9.09 24.38 -0.39
C ALA A 148 -8.55 25.75 -0.85
N ARG A 149 -7.73 25.78 -1.91
CA ARG A 149 -7.21 27.03 -2.47
C ARG A 149 -8.31 27.96 -2.99
N ALA A 150 -9.32 27.41 -3.67
CA ALA A 150 -10.44 28.18 -4.18
C ALA A 150 -11.37 28.75 -3.08
N GLN A 151 -11.22 28.32 -1.82
CA GLN A 151 -11.95 28.88 -0.67
C GLN A 151 -11.16 30.00 0.03
N GLU A 152 -9.87 30.10 -0.27
CA GLU A 152 -8.96 31.13 0.28
C GLU A 152 -8.86 32.37 -0.62
N GLU A 153 -9.33 32.26 -1.87
CA GLU A 153 -9.47 33.34 -2.87
C GLU A 153 -10.83 34.04 -2.76
#